data_AF-A0A7W6J9B4-F1
#
_entry.id   AF-A0A7W6J9B4-F1
#
_cell.length_a   1.000
_cell.length_b   1.000
_cell.length_c   1.000
_cell.angle_alpha   90.00
_cell.angle_beta   90.00
_cell.angle_gamma   90.00
#
_symmetry.space_group_name_H-M   'P 1'
#
loop_
_entity.id
_entity.type
_entity.pdbx_description
1 polymer ?
#
loop_
_entity_poly.entity_id
_entity_poly.type
_entity_poly.pdbx_seq_one_letter_code
_entity_poly.pdbx_strand_id
1 'polypeptide(L)'
;MSFVPLELLKSQLNIDHATDDALLTHKIAAAEEYAAAYLGVPLSSFNPFPATITEAILQLAAHLYENREAVLIGMSADYLPFGVVDFLRPYRKEVTGHVPE
;
A
#
# COMPACT_ATOMS: atom_id res chain seq x y z
N MET A 1 1.25 -15.71 0.46
CA MET A 1 2.45 -15.11 1.10
C MET A 1 2.40 -13.63 0.79
N SER A 2 2.54 -12.78 1.80
CA SER A 2 2.55 -11.32 1.63
C SER A 2 3.92 -10.87 1.11
N PHE A 3 3.93 -9.84 0.26
CA PHE A 3 5.14 -9.21 -0.28
C PHE A 3 5.82 -8.28 0.73
N VAL A 4 5.05 -7.74 1.68
CA VAL A 4 5.55 -6.85 2.73
C VAL A 4 5.62 -7.59 4.08
N PRO A 5 6.81 -7.69 4.72
CA PRO A 5 6.92 -8.35 6.01
C PRO A 5 6.14 -7.61 7.12
N LEU A 6 5.43 -8.35 7.97
CA LEU A 6 4.72 -7.81 9.13
C LEU A 6 5.65 -7.00 10.06
N GLU A 7 6.84 -7.54 10.33
CA GLU A 7 7.84 -6.88 11.18
C GLU A 7 8.29 -5.52 10.64
N LEU A 8 8.26 -5.33 9.31
CA LEU A 8 8.58 -4.05 8.69
C LEU A 8 7.47 -3.01 8.95
N LEU A 9 6.20 -3.42 8.85
CA LEU A 9 5.08 -2.54 9.22
C LEU A 9 5.10 -2.18 10.71
N LYS A 10 5.39 -3.15 11.59
CA LYS A 10 5.52 -2.90 13.03
C LYS A 10 6.63 -1.90 13.32
N SER A 11 7.78 -2.02 12.65
CA SER A 11 8.87 -1.07 12.76
C SER A 11 8.45 0.34 12.31
N GLN A 12 7.68 0.45 11.22
CA GLN A 12 7.17 1.75 10.73
C GLN A 12 6.18 2.40 11.70
N LEU A 13 5.33 1.61 12.35
CA LEU A 13 4.35 2.09 13.34
C LEU A 13 4.95 2.26 14.74
N ASN A 14 6.24 1.92 14.93
CA ASN A 14 6.90 1.89 16.23
C ASN A 14 6.14 1.00 17.26
N ILE A 15 5.71 -0.19 16.81
CA ILE A 15 5.02 -1.21 17.61
C ILE A 15 6.02 -2.34 17.95
N ASP A 16 6.16 -2.66 19.23
CA ASP A 16 7.07 -3.69 19.75
C ASP A 16 6.37 -4.96 20.28
N HIS A 17 5.04 -5.00 20.21
CA HIS A 17 4.21 -6.09 20.72
C HIS A 17 3.52 -6.89 19.61
N ALA A 18 2.91 -8.03 19.97
CA ALA A 18 2.24 -8.94 19.04
C ALA A 18 0.70 -8.86 19.06
N THR A 19 0.11 -8.05 19.94
CA THR A 19 -1.35 -7.99 20.17
C THR A 19 -2.15 -7.70 18.89
N ASP A 20 -1.58 -6.89 18.00
CA ASP A 20 -2.23 -6.44 16.78
C ASP A 20 -1.77 -7.18 15.52
N ASP A 21 -0.95 -8.23 15.64
CA ASP A 21 -0.35 -8.92 14.48
C ASP A 21 -1.40 -9.38 13.45
N ALA A 22 -2.53 -9.91 13.93
CA ALA A 22 -3.63 -10.34 13.06
C ALA A 22 -4.27 -9.15 12.32
N LEU A 23 -4.46 -8.02 13.01
CA LEU A 23 -5.03 -6.81 12.42
C LEU A 23 -4.06 -6.18 11.42
N LEU A 24 -2.79 -6.04 11.78
CA LEU A 24 -1.73 -5.51 10.92
C LEU A 24 -1.57 -6.37 9.66
N THR A 25 -1.59 -7.69 9.80
CA THR A 25 -1.56 -8.62 8.65
C THR A 25 -2.74 -8.38 7.71
N HIS A 26 -3.95 -8.16 8.23
CA HIS A 26 -5.11 -7.81 7.42
C HIS A 26 -4.94 -6.46 6.71
N LYS A 27 -4.38 -5.44 7.38
CA LYS A 27 -4.11 -4.13 6.76
C LYS A 27 -3.10 -4.21 5.64
N ILE A 28 -2.05 -5.04 5.79
CA ILE A 28 -1.09 -5.31 4.72
C ILE A 28 -1.79 -5.95 3.53
N ALA A 29 -2.60 -6.99 3.75
CA ALA A 29 -3.32 -7.67 2.66
C ALA A 29 -4.24 -6.70 1.89
N ALA A 30 -5.01 -5.86 2.58
CA ALA A 30 -5.85 -4.85 1.95
C ALA A 30 -5.03 -3.83 1.14
N ALA A 31 -3.87 -3.41 1.66
CA ALA A 31 -2.99 -2.47 0.96
C ALA A 31 -2.31 -3.11 -0.27
N GLU A 32 -1.94 -4.40 -0.20
CA GLU A 32 -1.42 -5.15 -1.34
C GLU A 32 -2.46 -5.30 -2.46
N GLU A 33 -3.71 -5.64 -2.10
CA GLU A 33 -4.81 -5.73 -3.06
C GLU A 33 -5.08 -4.37 -3.72
N TYR A 34 -5.07 -3.28 -2.94
CA TYR A 34 -5.19 -1.93 -3.47
C TYR A 34 -4.06 -1.59 -4.46
N ALA A 35 -2.81 -1.87 -4.09
CA ALA A 35 -1.66 -1.62 -4.96
C ALA A 35 -1.75 -2.44 -6.25
N ALA A 36 -2.08 -3.73 -6.17
CA ALA A 36 -2.25 -4.59 -7.35
C ALA A 36 -3.35 -4.05 -8.30
N ALA A 37 -4.49 -3.64 -7.73
CA ALA A 37 -5.60 -3.06 -8.48
C ALA A 37 -5.21 -1.74 -9.15
N TYR A 38 -4.49 -0.87 -8.44
CA TYR A 38 -4.00 0.39 -8.97
C TYR A 38 -3.02 0.17 -10.14
N LEU A 39 -2.09 -0.77 -9.99
CA LEU A 39 -1.05 -1.07 -10.97
C LEU A 39 -1.59 -1.77 -12.22
N GLY A 40 -2.71 -2.49 -12.09
CA GLY A 40 -3.30 -3.26 -13.20
C GLY A 40 -2.50 -4.50 -13.59
N VAL A 41 -1.57 -4.94 -12.74
CA VAL A 41 -0.77 -6.16 -12.89
C VAL A 41 -0.58 -6.84 -11.53
N PRO A 42 -0.42 -8.18 -11.48
CA PRO A 42 -0.13 -8.88 -10.23
C PRO A 42 1.19 -8.39 -9.62
N LEU A 43 1.25 -8.23 -8.30
CA LEU A 43 2.49 -7.87 -7.58
C LEU A 43 3.62 -8.89 -7.79
N SER A 44 3.28 -10.15 -8.05
CA SER A 44 4.25 -11.21 -8.42
C SER A 44 4.97 -10.96 -9.74
N SER A 45 4.53 -10.00 -10.55
CA SER A 45 5.15 -9.65 -11.84
C SER A 45 6.46 -8.85 -11.67
N PHE A 46 6.75 -8.35 -10.47
CA PHE A 46 7.95 -7.57 -10.20
C PHE A 46 9.05 -8.42 -9.55
N ASN A 47 10.20 -8.56 -10.22
CA ASN A 47 11.37 -9.25 -9.68
C ASN A 47 12.67 -8.55 -10.13
N PRO A 48 13.46 -7.96 -9.21
CA PRO A 48 13.20 -7.87 -7.77
C PRO A 48 11.98 -7.01 -7.44
N PHE A 49 11.38 -7.22 -6.26
CA PHE A 49 10.24 -6.42 -5.81
C PHE A 49 10.70 -4.97 -5.48
N PRO A 50 10.14 -3.93 -6.13
CA PRO A 50 10.61 -2.56 -5.96
C PRO A 50 10.36 -2.03 -4.55
N ALA A 51 11.38 -1.42 -3.94
CA ALA A 51 11.27 -0.82 -2.62
C ALA A 51 10.22 0.30 -2.53
N THR A 52 9.97 1.02 -3.63
CA THR A 52 8.94 2.07 -3.72
C THR A 52 7.52 1.50 -3.64
N ILE A 53 7.27 0.31 -4.20
CA ILE A 53 5.98 -0.38 -4.07
C ILE A 53 5.81 -0.85 -2.61
N THR A 54 6.87 -1.38 -2.00
CA THR A 54 6.87 -1.74 -0.56
C THR A 54 6.51 -0.53 0.32
N GLU A 55 7.17 0.62 0.10
CA GLU A 55 6.89 1.85 0.86
C GLU A 55 5.46 2.33 0.68
N ALA A 56 4.92 2.30 -0.54
CA ALA A 56 3.54 2.68 -0.82
C ALA A 56 2.53 1.79 -0.05
N ILE A 57 2.77 0.47 -0.02
CA ILE A 57 1.94 -0.48 0.72
C ILE A 57 2.05 -0.21 2.23
N LEU A 58 3.25 0.05 2.75
CA LEU A 58 3.46 0.36 4.17
C LEU A 58 2.71 1.64 4.59
N GLN A 59 2.83 2.72 3.82
CA GLN A 59 2.13 3.98 4.09
C GLN A 59 0.61 3.79 4.10
N LEU A 60 0.07 3.02 3.14
CA LEU A 60 -1.36 2.74 3.08
C LEU A 60 -1.82 1.84 4.24
N ALA A 61 -1.07 0.77 4.55
CA ALA A 61 -1.41 -0.13 5.65
C ALA A 61 -1.37 0.59 7.01
N ALA A 62 -0.36 1.44 7.24
CA ALA A 62 -0.26 2.29 8.41
C ALA A 62 -1.44 3.25 8.51
N HIS A 63 -1.78 3.93 7.41
CA HIS A 63 -2.95 4.82 7.37
C HIS A 63 -4.25 4.10 7.74
N LEU A 64 -4.48 2.89 7.20
CA LEU A 64 -5.67 2.10 7.49
C LEU A 64 -5.73 1.53 8.91
N TYR A 65 -4.58 1.42 9.60
CA TYR A 65 -4.51 1.02 11.00
C TYR A 65 -4.86 2.19 11.93
N GLU A 66 -4.26 3.36 11.66
CA GLU A 66 -4.48 4.60 12.42
C GLU A 66 -5.89 5.16 12.22
N ASN A 67 -6.40 5.12 11.00
CA ASN A 67 -7.71 5.67 10.63
C ASN A 67 -8.72 4.53 10.43
N ARG A 68 -9.55 4.30 11.46
CA ARG A 68 -10.45 3.14 11.54
C ARG A 68 -11.84 3.38 10.94
N GLU A 69 -12.18 4.64 10.70
CA GLU A 69 -13.47 5.06 10.14
C GLU A 69 -13.29 5.54 8.71
N ALA A 70 -14.31 5.29 7.87
CA ALA A 70 -14.30 5.75 6.48
C ALA A 70 -14.38 7.29 6.36
N VAL A 71 -14.85 7.97 7.40
CA VAL A 71 -15.04 9.43 7.44
C VAL A 71 -14.65 9.95 8.83
N LEU A 72 -13.85 11.01 8.85
CA LEU A 72 -13.58 11.80 10.06
C LEU A 72 -14.39 13.09 10.00
N ILE A 73 -15.19 13.36 11.04
CA ILE A 73 -15.99 14.58 11.13
C ILE A 73 -15.11 15.71 11.70
N GLY A 74 -15.05 16.84 11.01
CA GLY A 74 -14.33 18.04 11.48
C GLY A 74 -12.84 18.05 11.20
N MET A 75 -12.33 17.12 10.39
CA MET A 75 -10.94 17.11 9.91
C MET A 75 -10.91 17.17 8.38
N SER A 76 -10.00 17.99 7.84
CA SER A 76 -9.66 17.97 6.42
C SER A 76 -8.47 17.03 6.21
N ALA A 77 -8.63 16.05 5.32
CA ALA A 77 -7.52 15.20 4.89
C ALA A 77 -6.79 15.90 3.73
N ASP A 78 -5.59 16.39 4.00
CA ASP A 78 -4.73 16.95 2.96
C ASP A 78 -3.85 15.86 2.36
N TYR A 79 -3.65 15.93 1.04
CA TYR A 79 -2.68 15.07 0.36
C TYR A 79 -1.27 15.61 0.58
N LEU A 80 -0.41 14.76 1.13
CA LEU A 80 1.02 15.05 1.18
C LEU A 80 1.65 14.82 -0.20
N PRO A 81 2.63 15.65 -0.60
CA PRO A 81 3.45 15.36 -1.77
C PRO A 81 4.27 14.08 -1.54
N PHE A 82 4.55 13.35 -2.63
CA PHE A 82 5.31 12.09 -2.61
C PHE A 82 4.57 10.95 -1.88
N GLY A 83 3.26 10.85 -2.11
CA GLY A 83 2.41 9.87 -1.45
C GLY A 83 2.38 8.51 -2.15
N VAL A 84 1.54 7.61 -1.62
CA VAL A 84 1.27 6.25 -2.13
C VAL A 84 1.13 6.21 -3.66
N VAL A 85 0.31 7.10 -4.22
CA VAL A 85 0.05 7.13 -5.67
C VAL A 85 1.29 7.53 -6.46
N ASP A 86 2.11 8.45 -5.96
CA ASP A 86 3.32 8.89 -6.66
C ASP A 86 4.37 7.77 -6.74
N PHE A 87 4.46 6.91 -5.72
CA PHE A 87 5.32 5.72 -5.76
C PHE A 87 4.80 4.64 -6.71
N LEU A 88 3.48 4.43 -6.78
CA LEU A 88 2.90 3.38 -7.62
C LEU A 88 2.81 3.77 -9.09
N ARG A 89 2.61 5.06 -9.41
CA ARG A 89 2.35 5.55 -10.77
C ARG A 89 3.34 5.05 -11.83
N PRO A 90 4.68 5.03 -11.61
CA PRO A 90 5.64 4.59 -12.63
C PRO A 90 5.51 3.11 -13.03
N TYR A 91 4.88 2.28 -12.19
CA TYR A 91 4.73 0.84 -12.40
C TYR A 91 3.36 0.46 -12.97
N ARG A 92 2.45 1.43 -13.09
CA ARG A 92 1.09 1.19 -13.55
C ARG A 92 1.08 0.84 -15.03
N LYS A 93 0.43 -0.27 -15.38
CA LYS A 93 0.18 -0.61 -16.77
C LYS A 93 -0.91 0.30 -17.33
N GLU A 94 -0.50 1.29 -18.11
CA GLU A 94 -1.44 2.17 -18.81
C GLU A 94 -2.08 1.43 -19.99
N VAL A 95 -3.41 1.44 -20.05
CA VAL A 95 -4.15 0.96 -21.22
C VAL A 95 -4.39 2.18 -22.10
N THR A 96 -3.49 2.47 -23.02
CA THR A 96 -3.58 3.63 -23.93
C THR A 96 -4.56 3.43 -25.09
N GLY A 97 -5.32 2.33 -25.13
CA GLY A 97 -6.27 2.02 -26.20
C GLY A 97 -5.62 1.82 -27.58
N HIS A 98 -4.30 1.90 -27.68
CA HIS A 98 -3.57 1.72 -28.92
C HIS A 98 -3.43 0.22 -29.21
N VAL A 99 -4.16 -0.24 -30.23
CA VAL A 99 -3.93 -1.53 -30.88
C VAL A 99 -2.99 -1.25 -32.05
N PRO A 100 -1.71 -1.65 -31.98
CA PRO A 100 -0.86 -1.60 -33.17
C PRO A 100 -1.43 -2.59 -34.19
N GLU A 101 -1.69 -2.06 -35.38
CA GLU A 101 -2.13 -2.78 -36.58
C GLU A 101 -1.04 -3.69 -37.15
#